data_AF-A0A942HY70-F1
#
_entry.id   AF-A0A942HY70-F1
#
_cell.length_a   1.000
_cell.length_b   1.000
_cell.length_c   1.000
_cell.angle_alpha   90.00
_cell.angle_beta   90.00
_cell.angle_gamma   90.00
#
_symmetry.space_group_name_H-M   'P 1'
#
loop_
_entity.id
_entity.type
_entity.pdbx_description
1 polymer ?
#
loop_
_entity_poly.entity_id
_entity_poly.type
_entity_poly.pdbx_seq_one_letter_code
_entity_poly.pdbx_strand_id
1 'polypeptide(L)'
;MATAKRWTDEELQIMRDMAAAGRSQLEVAAKLGRSKKSIERKATTEKVRFKNPYVWTKEDERELVRLHDLGIDMKAISDRLGYSVGGCFAKMTQIKKRRPGRKKKGRRDRITFTANELDDMAEMFKTDVTIEEIAKEFGCSPPIVKKHMKKRGLKMRSETGEKATRKDKVLLPFGRLVRYYVDLCLTQEQIAERFGCKRHRVQSSLRHYGIEMTTVAQRRKAKGMKKREQRTQKDKTATS
;
A
#
# COMPACT_ATOMS: atom_id res chain seq x y z
N MET A 1 -43.10 10.32 12.42
CA MET A 1 -41.68 10.61 12.71
C MET A 1 -41.64 11.66 13.82
N ALA A 2 -40.95 11.41 14.94
CA ALA A 2 -40.81 12.39 16.01
C ALA A 2 -39.93 13.57 15.53
N THR A 3 -40.47 14.79 15.53
CA THR A 3 -39.74 16.00 15.18
C THR A 3 -38.67 16.28 16.24
N ALA A 4 -37.44 16.56 15.80
CA ALA A 4 -36.33 16.83 16.71
C ALA A 4 -36.63 18.09 17.55
N LYS A 5 -36.65 17.95 18.88
CA LYS A 5 -36.86 19.07 19.82
C LYS A 5 -35.82 20.15 19.57
N ARG A 6 -36.25 21.35 19.16
CA ARG A 6 -35.39 22.53 18.99
C ARG A 6 -34.76 22.92 20.33
N TRP A 7 -33.54 23.45 20.29
CA TRP A 7 -32.83 23.93 21.48
C TRP A 7 -33.37 25.31 21.88
N THR A 8 -33.65 25.49 23.16
CA THR A 8 -33.99 26.82 23.72
C THR A 8 -32.76 27.50 24.29
N ASP A 9 -32.79 28.83 24.43
CA ASP A 9 -31.68 29.59 25.00
C ASP A 9 -31.42 29.22 26.48
N GLU A 10 -32.48 28.89 27.22
CA GLU A 10 -32.39 28.37 28.59
C GLU A 10 -31.62 27.04 28.67
N GLU A 11 -31.93 26.09 27.77
CA GLU A 11 -31.21 24.81 27.72
C GLU A 11 -29.72 25.02 27.39
N LEU A 12 -29.39 26.05 26.59
CA LEU A 12 -28.01 26.40 26.27
C LEU A 12 -27.28 27.03 27.44
N GLN A 13 -27.97 27.89 28.21
CA GLN A 13 -27.41 28.50 29.41
C GLN A 13 -27.10 27.42 30.46
N ILE A 14 -28.05 26.52 30.74
CA ILE A 14 -27.85 25.38 31.65
C ILE A 14 -26.66 24.51 31.20
N MET A 15 -26.55 24.24 29.89
CA MET A 15 -25.43 23.47 29.34
C MET A 15 -24.08 24.17 29.58
N ARG A 16 -23.99 25.49 29.40
CA ARG A 16 -22.77 26.28 29.63
C ARG A 16 -22.40 26.32 31.11
N ASP A 17 -23.37 26.56 31.98
CA ASP A 17 -23.15 26.66 33.43
C ASP A 17 -22.69 25.32 34.00
N MET A 18 -23.32 24.21 33.59
CA MET A 18 -22.90 22.88 34.01
C MET A 18 -21.51 22.50 33.47
N ALA A 19 -21.17 22.91 32.23
CA ALA A 19 -19.84 22.70 31.68
C ALA A 19 -18.78 23.50 32.45
N ALA A 20 -19.07 24.76 32.80
CA ALA A 20 -18.20 25.61 33.61
C ALA A 20 -18.01 25.05 35.03
N ALA A 21 -19.07 24.47 35.61
CA ALA A 21 -19.02 23.74 36.87
C ALA A 21 -18.29 22.37 36.77
N GLY A 22 -17.75 22.01 35.61
CA GLY A 22 -16.97 20.79 35.40
C GLY A 22 -17.79 19.50 35.36
N ARG A 23 -19.12 19.59 35.21
CA ARG A 23 -20.00 18.43 35.07
C ARG A 23 -19.76 17.72 33.75
N SER A 24 -20.05 16.44 33.71
CA SER A 24 -19.91 15.62 32.51
C SER A 24 -21.10 15.80 31.56
N GLN A 25 -20.91 15.48 30.28
CA GLN A 25 -21.99 15.49 29.28
C GLN A 25 -23.16 14.56 29.64
N LEU A 26 -22.91 13.50 30.42
CA LEU A 26 -23.94 12.56 30.87
C LEU A 26 -24.86 13.20 31.92
N GLU A 27 -24.29 13.93 32.87
CA GLU A 27 -25.07 14.66 33.88
C GLU A 27 -25.92 15.75 33.23
N VAL A 28 -25.36 16.48 32.26
CA VAL A 28 -26.12 17.49 31.49
C VAL A 28 -27.23 16.84 30.67
N ALA A 29 -26.95 15.70 30.03
CA ALA A 29 -27.95 14.93 29.29
C ALA A 29 -29.12 14.51 30.18
N ALA A 30 -28.83 13.99 31.38
CA ALA A 30 -29.85 13.61 32.37
C ALA A 30 -30.66 14.83 32.83
N LYS A 31 -30.00 15.97 33.10
CA LYS A 31 -30.67 17.20 33.56
C LYS A 31 -31.60 17.81 32.50
N LEU A 32 -31.21 17.77 31.23
CA LEU A 32 -31.98 18.35 30.12
C LEU A 32 -32.97 17.36 29.47
N GLY A 33 -32.99 16.10 29.91
CA GLY A 33 -33.81 15.05 29.30
C GLY A 33 -33.45 14.81 27.82
N ARG A 34 -32.18 15.02 27.44
CA ARG A 34 -31.67 14.87 26.07
C ARG A 34 -30.64 13.77 26.00
N SER A 35 -30.45 13.18 24.82
CA SER A 35 -29.39 12.17 24.64
C SER A 35 -28.00 12.79 24.71
N LYS A 36 -27.02 12.02 25.22
CA LYS A 36 -25.60 12.44 25.27
C LYS A 36 -25.09 12.92 23.90
N LYS A 37 -25.49 12.23 22.81
CA LYS A 37 -25.08 12.60 21.44
C LYS A 37 -25.66 13.95 21.01
N SER A 38 -26.86 14.30 21.48
CA SER A 38 -27.45 15.63 21.25
C SER A 38 -26.63 16.73 21.92
N ILE A 39 -26.25 16.51 23.20
CA ILE A 39 -25.38 17.43 23.94
C ILE A 39 -24.02 17.57 23.26
N GLU A 40 -23.38 16.47 22.86
CA GLU A 40 -22.06 16.49 22.20
C GLU A 40 -22.07 17.32 20.90
N ARG A 41 -23.08 17.10 20.04
CA ARG A 41 -23.23 17.87 18.80
C ARG A 41 -23.44 19.35 19.09
N LYS A 42 -24.36 19.69 20.00
CA LYS A 42 -24.66 21.10 20.32
C LYS A 42 -23.47 21.78 21.01
N ALA A 43 -22.80 21.12 21.93
CA ALA A 43 -21.58 21.61 22.57
C ALA A 43 -20.47 21.91 21.56
N THR A 44 -20.33 21.09 20.52
CA THR A 44 -19.38 21.34 19.42
C THR A 44 -19.75 22.60 18.64
N THR A 45 -21.02 22.77 18.29
CA THR A 45 -21.53 23.98 17.60
C THR A 45 -21.33 25.24 18.44
N GLU A 46 -21.65 25.16 19.73
CA GLU A 46 -21.54 26.27 20.70
C GLU A 46 -20.11 26.46 21.25
N LYS A 47 -19.15 25.65 20.80
CA LYS A 47 -17.76 25.63 21.28
C LYS A 47 -17.62 25.48 22.81
N VAL A 48 -18.58 24.84 23.46
CA VAL A 48 -18.56 24.56 24.90
C VAL A 48 -17.70 23.33 25.16
N ARG A 49 -16.67 23.49 26.00
CA ARG A 49 -15.77 22.41 26.39
C ARG A 49 -16.23 21.80 27.71
N PHE A 50 -16.62 20.54 27.66
CA PHE A 50 -16.82 19.73 28.85
C PHE A 50 -15.48 19.21 29.36
N LYS A 51 -15.31 19.14 30.69
CA LYS A 51 -14.17 18.44 31.29
C LYS A 51 -14.27 16.99 30.86
N ASN A 52 -13.25 16.48 30.16
CA ASN A 52 -13.20 15.06 29.82
C ASN A 52 -12.98 14.30 31.15
N PRO A 53 -13.94 13.49 31.63
CA PRO A 53 -13.74 12.75 32.87
C PRO A 53 -12.63 11.70 32.71
N TYR A 54 -12.26 11.35 31.48
CA TYR A 54 -11.26 10.34 31.15
C TYR A 54 -9.89 10.95 30.82
N VAL A 55 -9.39 11.86 31.67
CA VAL A 55 -7.97 12.26 31.63
C VAL A 55 -7.19 11.28 32.49
N TRP A 56 -6.18 10.64 31.93
CA TRP A 56 -5.27 9.77 32.69
C TRP A 56 -4.37 10.61 33.58
N THR A 57 -4.46 10.41 34.89
CA THR A 57 -3.50 11.01 35.84
C THR A 57 -2.23 10.16 35.93
N LYS A 58 -1.18 10.69 36.58
CA LYS A 58 0.06 9.92 36.80
C LYS A 58 -0.19 8.77 37.78
N GLU A 59 -1.12 8.96 38.69
CA GLU A 59 -1.60 7.97 39.66
C GLU A 59 -2.28 6.81 38.93
N ASP A 60 -3.18 7.11 37.99
CA ASP A 60 -3.85 6.09 37.16
C ASP A 60 -2.84 5.32 36.30
N GLU A 61 -1.83 6.00 35.74
CA GLU A 61 -0.77 5.34 34.98
C GLU A 61 0.05 4.39 35.87
N ARG A 62 0.34 4.77 37.11
CA ARG A 62 1.07 3.93 38.08
C ARG A 62 0.25 2.71 38.48
N GLU A 63 -1.01 2.91 38.83
CA GLU A 63 -1.89 1.82 39.24
C GLU A 63 -2.19 0.86 38.09
N LEU A 64 -2.38 1.37 36.87
CA LEU A 64 -2.52 0.56 35.66
C LEU A 64 -1.31 -0.37 35.45
N VAL A 65 -0.08 0.15 35.59
CA VAL A 65 1.15 -0.66 35.47
C VAL A 65 1.22 -1.69 36.58
N ARG A 66 0.96 -1.29 37.82
CA ARG A 66 0.98 -2.19 38.99
C ARG A 66 0.01 -3.37 38.80
N LEU A 67 -1.24 -3.10 38.44
CA LEU A 67 -2.26 -4.14 38.25
C LEU A 67 -1.94 -5.07 37.08
N HIS A 68 -1.42 -4.52 35.97
CA HIS A 68 -0.99 -5.32 34.83
C HIS A 68 0.21 -6.22 35.17
N ASP A 69 1.17 -5.71 35.92
CA ASP A 69 2.36 -6.49 36.32
C ASP A 69 2.00 -7.58 37.34
N LEU A 70 0.91 -7.42 38.09
CA LEU A 70 0.29 -8.48 38.89
C LEU A 70 -0.50 -9.52 38.05
N GLY A 71 -0.58 -9.35 36.73
CA GLY A 71 -1.28 -10.27 35.83
C GLY A 71 -2.81 -10.18 35.87
N ILE A 72 -3.37 -9.09 36.43
CA ILE A 72 -4.82 -8.89 36.46
C ILE A 72 -5.33 -8.66 35.04
N ASP A 73 -6.47 -9.28 34.72
CA ASP A 73 -7.09 -9.12 33.40
C ASP A 73 -7.47 -7.66 33.12
N MET A 74 -7.29 -7.25 31.86
CA MET A 74 -7.47 -5.86 31.43
C MET A 74 -8.92 -5.39 31.62
N LYS A 75 -9.91 -6.30 31.58
CA LYS A 75 -11.30 -5.98 31.89
C LYS A 75 -11.47 -5.60 33.36
N ALA A 76 -10.93 -6.38 34.28
CA ALA A 76 -10.98 -6.09 35.71
C ALA A 76 -10.23 -4.78 36.05
N ILE A 77 -9.11 -4.51 35.36
CA ILE A 77 -8.40 -3.23 35.49
C ILE A 77 -9.26 -2.06 35.00
N SER A 78 -9.93 -2.23 33.86
CA SER A 78 -10.85 -1.24 33.29
C SER A 78 -11.96 -0.86 34.25
N ASP A 79 -12.62 -1.86 34.84
CA ASP A 79 -13.71 -1.67 35.80
C ASP A 79 -13.22 -0.97 37.07
N ARG A 80 -12.02 -1.34 37.56
CA ARG A 80 -11.40 -0.74 38.74
C ARG A 80 -10.97 0.71 38.56
N LEU A 81 -10.41 1.06 37.40
CA LEU A 81 -9.92 2.41 37.13
C LEU A 81 -10.99 3.33 36.51
N GLY A 82 -12.16 2.79 36.16
CA GLY A 82 -13.23 3.55 35.53
C GLY A 82 -12.88 4.05 34.13
N TYR A 83 -11.98 3.37 33.41
CA TYR A 83 -11.68 3.63 32.00
C TYR A 83 -12.31 2.57 31.10
N SER A 84 -12.23 2.76 29.79
CA SER A 84 -12.56 1.68 28.84
C SER A 84 -11.38 0.74 28.64
N VAL A 85 -11.66 -0.53 28.35
CA VAL A 85 -10.64 -1.57 28.14
C VAL A 85 -9.65 -1.16 27.05
N GLY A 86 -10.15 -0.62 25.93
CA GLY A 86 -9.32 -0.07 24.86
C GLY A 86 -8.47 1.12 25.29
N GLY A 87 -8.98 1.97 26.19
CA GLY A 87 -8.24 3.05 26.81
C GLY A 87 -7.07 2.54 27.65
N CYS A 88 -7.27 1.52 28.48
CA CYS A 88 -6.23 0.86 29.25
C CYS A 88 -5.15 0.26 28.34
N PHE A 89 -5.54 -0.46 27.28
CA PHE A 89 -4.59 -1.02 26.29
C PHE A 89 -3.76 0.06 25.59
N ALA A 90 -4.42 1.12 25.11
CA ALA A 90 -3.75 2.21 24.43
C ALA A 90 -2.75 2.91 25.37
N LYS A 91 -3.16 3.16 26.62
CA LYS A 91 -2.31 3.79 27.62
C LYS A 91 -1.12 2.91 28.00
N MET A 92 -1.34 1.62 28.28
CA MET A 92 -0.28 0.64 28.53
C MET A 92 0.74 0.61 27.39
N THR A 93 0.27 0.64 26.14
CA THR A 93 1.12 0.70 24.96
C THR A 93 1.94 1.99 24.89
N GLN A 94 1.37 3.14 25.24
CA GLN A 94 2.08 4.41 25.32
C GLN A 94 3.17 4.37 26.40
N ILE A 95 2.86 3.86 27.60
CA ILE A 95 3.83 3.69 28.69
C ILE A 95 4.99 2.79 28.23
N LYS A 96 4.69 1.63 27.61
CA LYS A 96 5.71 0.72 27.05
C LYS A 96 6.55 1.36 25.93
N LYS A 97 5.99 2.30 25.15
CA LYS A 97 6.73 3.07 24.13
C LYS A 97 7.66 4.13 24.72
N ARG A 98 7.34 4.67 25.90
CA ARG A 98 8.15 5.68 26.61
C ARG A 98 9.32 5.08 27.39
N ARG A 99 9.37 3.76 27.59
CA ARG A 99 10.48 3.09 28.29
C ARG A 99 11.83 3.41 27.63
N PRO A 100 12.83 3.88 28.40
CA PRO A 100 14.17 4.17 27.88
C PRO A 100 14.77 2.89 27.26
N GLY A 101 15.45 3.03 26.11
CA GLY A 101 16.07 1.92 25.39
C GLY A 101 15.31 1.37 24.18
N ARG A 102 14.03 1.74 23.98
CA ARG A 102 13.32 1.39 22.74
C ARG A 102 13.81 2.27 21.58
N LYS A 103 14.78 1.77 20.81
CA LYS A 103 15.20 2.41 19.55
C LYS A 103 13.96 2.66 18.68
N LYS A 104 13.69 3.92 18.30
CA LYS A 104 12.67 4.22 17.29
C LYS A 104 13.04 3.39 16.06
N LYS A 105 12.09 2.58 15.57
CA LYS A 105 12.30 1.83 14.33
C LYS A 105 12.60 2.88 13.26
N GLY A 106 13.83 2.89 12.74
CA GLY A 106 14.27 3.89 11.77
C GLY A 106 13.26 3.98 10.64
N ARG A 107 12.99 5.20 10.17
CA ARG A 107 12.21 5.39 8.95
C ARG A 107 13.02 4.72 7.85
N ARG A 108 12.49 3.63 7.27
CA ARG A 108 13.15 3.00 6.11
C ARG A 108 13.36 4.07 5.06
N ASP A 109 14.54 4.08 4.44
CA ASP A 109 14.85 5.03 3.38
C ASP A 109 13.76 4.96 2.31
N ARG A 110 13.29 6.14 1.92
CA ARG A 110 12.24 6.24 0.91
C ARG A 110 12.88 5.91 -0.43
N ILE A 111 12.63 4.73 -0.94
CA ILE A 111 12.97 4.36 -2.33
C ILE A 111 12.31 5.40 -3.24
N THR A 112 13.11 6.13 -4.00
CA THR A 112 12.67 7.08 -5.03
C THR A 112 13.09 6.56 -6.38
N PHE A 113 12.15 6.52 -7.32
CA PHE A 113 12.43 6.16 -8.71
C PHE A 113 12.50 7.42 -9.56
N THR A 114 13.40 7.40 -10.52
CA THR A 114 13.50 8.38 -11.60
C THR A 114 12.29 8.28 -12.54
N ALA A 115 12.08 9.30 -13.38
CA ALA A 115 10.99 9.26 -14.37
C ALA A 115 11.13 8.08 -15.34
N ASN A 116 12.35 7.82 -15.81
CA ASN A 116 12.66 6.73 -16.75
C ASN A 116 12.37 5.35 -16.13
N GLU A 117 12.79 5.11 -14.88
CA GLU A 117 12.50 3.84 -14.19
C GLU A 117 10.99 3.61 -14.03
N LEU A 118 10.22 4.67 -13.82
CA LEU A 118 8.77 4.56 -13.74
C LEU A 118 8.12 4.28 -15.11
N ASP A 119 8.71 4.79 -16.19
CA ASP A 119 8.30 4.49 -17.58
C ASP A 119 8.60 3.03 -17.90
N ASP A 120 9.80 2.55 -17.57
CA ASP A 120 10.19 1.15 -17.72
C ASP A 120 9.28 0.21 -16.92
N MET A 121 8.94 0.56 -15.67
CA MET A 121 7.96 -0.20 -14.89
C MET A 121 6.57 -0.24 -15.54
N ALA A 122 6.13 0.88 -16.14
CA ALA A 122 4.83 0.96 -16.79
C ALA A 122 4.79 0.14 -18.09
N GLU A 123 5.86 0.15 -18.87
CA GLU A 123 6.00 -0.70 -20.06
C GLU A 123 6.09 -2.18 -19.69
N MET A 124 6.82 -2.52 -18.62
CA MET A 124 6.82 -3.89 -18.07
C MET A 124 5.42 -4.32 -17.60
N PHE A 125 4.68 -3.41 -16.95
CA PHE A 125 3.31 -3.69 -16.53
C PHE A 125 2.38 -3.95 -17.72
N LYS A 126 2.51 -3.19 -18.82
CA LYS A 126 1.72 -3.41 -20.05
C LYS A 126 2.05 -4.73 -20.75
N THR A 127 3.29 -5.19 -20.67
CA THR A 127 3.79 -6.40 -21.36
C THR A 127 3.57 -7.71 -20.57
N ASP A 128 2.51 -7.78 -19.77
CA ASP A 128 2.13 -8.96 -18.97
C ASP A 128 3.13 -9.47 -17.92
N VAL A 129 4.13 -8.66 -17.57
CA VAL A 129 5.00 -8.96 -16.43
C VAL A 129 4.21 -8.84 -15.12
N THR A 130 4.44 -9.77 -14.19
CA THR A 130 3.78 -9.75 -12.88
C THR A 130 4.36 -8.64 -12.02
N ILE A 131 3.57 -8.14 -11.07
CA ILE A 131 4.04 -7.08 -10.16
C ILE A 131 5.17 -7.60 -9.28
N GLU A 132 5.17 -8.90 -8.95
CA GLU A 132 6.27 -9.54 -8.24
C GLU A 132 7.59 -9.49 -9.01
N GLU A 133 7.55 -9.78 -10.31
CA GLU A 133 8.74 -9.72 -11.18
C GLU A 133 9.24 -8.28 -11.37
N ILE A 134 8.33 -7.33 -11.58
CA ILE A 134 8.68 -5.89 -11.64
C ILE A 134 9.33 -5.48 -10.31
N ALA A 135 8.74 -5.87 -9.17
CA ALA A 135 9.29 -5.53 -7.86
C ALA A 135 10.69 -6.09 -7.66
N LYS A 136 10.93 -7.34 -8.09
CA LYS A 136 12.25 -7.99 -8.03
C LYS A 136 13.28 -7.27 -8.90
N GLU A 137 12.91 -6.89 -10.12
CA GLU A 137 13.79 -6.18 -11.05
C GLU A 137 14.24 -4.82 -10.48
N PHE A 138 13.31 -4.07 -9.90
CA PHE A 138 13.58 -2.74 -9.35
C PHE A 138 13.98 -2.73 -7.87
N GLY A 139 14.31 -3.90 -7.30
CA GLY A 139 14.79 -4.02 -5.92
C GLY A 139 13.83 -3.47 -4.86
N CYS A 140 12.51 -3.53 -5.11
CA CYS A 140 11.50 -2.94 -4.26
C CYS A 140 10.39 -3.95 -3.90
N SER A 141 9.45 -3.52 -3.05
CA SER A 141 8.32 -4.40 -2.67
C SER A 141 7.15 -4.26 -3.66
N PRO A 142 6.38 -5.32 -3.96
CA PRO A 142 5.20 -5.27 -4.84
C PRO A 142 4.19 -4.14 -4.52
N PRO A 143 3.90 -3.80 -3.22
CA PRO A 143 3.05 -2.66 -2.89
C PRO A 143 3.56 -1.31 -3.38
N ILE A 144 4.88 -1.13 -3.49
CA ILE A 144 5.50 0.10 -3.99
C ILE A 144 5.21 0.23 -5.49
N VAL A 145 5.46 -0.84 -6.27
CA VAL A 145 5.13 -0.89 -7.70
C VAL A 145 3.65 -0.58 -7.92
N LYS A 146 2.76 -1.27 -7.21
CA LYS A 146 1.29 -1.04 -7.29
C LYS A 146 0.92 0.42 -7.02
N LYS A 147 1.53 1.05 -6.01
CA LYS A 147 1.31 2.47 -5.70
C LYS A 147 1.74 3.38 -6.87
N HIS A 148 2.91 3.13 -7.46
CA HIS A 148 3.41 3.92 -8.59
C HIS A 148 2.56 3.73 -9.86
N MET A 149 2.17 2.50 -10.18
CA MET A 149 1.29 2.21 -11.32
C MET A 149 -0.09 2.87 -11.18
N LYS A 150 -0.69 2.80 -9.97
CA LYS A 150 -1.97 3.48 -9.68
C LYS A 150 -1.85 5.00 -9.79
N LYS A 151 -0.74 5.59 -9.32
CA LYS A 151 -0.50 7.03 -9.44
C LYS A 151 -0.41 7.49 -10.90
N ARG A 152 0.01 6.59 -11.80
CA ARG A 152 0.06 6.81 -13.25
C ARG A 152 -1.25 6.44 -13.98
N GLY A 153 -2.30 6.09 -13.25
CA GLY A 153 -3.62 5.80 -13.83
C GLY A 153 -3.73 4.41 -14.49
N LEU A 154 -2.78 3.51 -14.28
CA LEU A 154 -2.86 2.15 -14.81
C LEU A 154 -3.87 1.32 -13.99
N LYS A 155 -4.83 0.71 -14.68
CA LYS A 155 -5.82 -0.19 -14.07
C LYS A 155 -5.18 -1.53 -13.72
N MET A 156 -5.48 -2.06 -12.55
CA MET A 156 -4.88 -3.30 -12.04
C MET A 156 -5.62 -4.51 -12.61
N ARG A 157 -4.89 -5.53 -13.09
CA ARG A 157 -5.47 -6.75 -13.68
C ARG A 157 -6.48 -7.48 -12.78
N SER A 158 -6.41 -7.31 -11.47
CA SER A 158 -7.29 -7.97 -10.51
C SER A 158 -8.58 -7.19 -10.17
N GLU A 159 -8.76 -5.96 -10.66
CA GLU A 159 -9.96 -5.15 -10.34
C GLU A 159 -11.21 -5.56 -11.16
N THR A 160 -11.05 -6.30 -12.25
CA THR A 160 -12.16 -6.75 -13.12
C THR A 160 -12.72 -8.13 -12.80
N GLY A 161 -12.24 -8.82 -11.75
CA GLY A 161 -12.85 -10.07 -11.28
C GLY A 161 -12.70 -11.32 -12.17
N GLU A 162 -12.08 -11.20 -13.35
CA GLU A 162 -11.79 -12.37 -14.19
C GLU A 162 -10.50 -13.05 -13.70
N LYS A 163 -10.67 -14.21 -13.06
CA LYS A 163 -9.57 -15.12 -12.81
C LYS A 163 -9.04 -15.57 -14.17
N ALA A 164 -7.78 -15.22 -14.48
CA ALA A 164 -7.08 -15.69 -15.68
C ALA A 164 -7.33 -17.20 -15.85
N THR A 165 -7.94 -17.56 -16.97
CA THR A 165 -8.32 -18.94 -17.22
C THR A 165 -7.06 -19.73 -17.60
N ARG A 166 -7.06 -21.06 -17.44
CA ARG A 166 -5.98 -21.93 -17.95
C ARG A 166 -5.68 -21.76 -19.45
N LYS A 167 -6.55 -21.07 -20.21
CA LYS A 167 -6.39 -20.78 -21.64
C LYS A 167 -5.61 -19.50 -21.94
N ASP A 168 -5.33 -18.66 -20.93
CA ASP A 168 -4.45 -17.50 -21.07
C ASP A 168 -3.00 -17.99 -21.13
N LYS A 169 -2.60 -18.45 -22.32
CA LYS A 169 -1.21 -18.79 -22.63
C LYS A 169 -0.38 -17.53 -22.46
N VAL A 170 0.21 -17.35 -21.28
CA VAL A 170 1.14 -16.25 -21.01
C VAL A 170 2.29 -16.35 -22.01
N LEU A 171 2.26 -15.47 -23.02
CA LEU A 171 3.26 -15.31 -24.05
C LEU A 171 4.43 -14.51 -23.48
N LEU A 172 5.65 -14.84 -23.89
CA LEU A 172 6.82 -14.05 -23.52
C LEU A 172 6.79 -12.69 -24.22
N PRO A 173 7.24 -11.60 -23.59
CA PRO A 173 7.26 -10.28 -24.20
C PRO A 173 8.03 -10.25 -25.52
N PHE A 174 7.36 -9.83 -26.61
CA PHE A 174 7.91 -9.82 -27.97
C PHE A 174 9.28 -9.14 -28.06
N GLY A 175 9.42 -7.91 -27.54
CA GLY A 175 10.66 -7.13 -27.67
C GLY A 175 11.87 -7.82 -27.02
N ARG A 176 11.70 -8.38 -25.82
CA ARG A 176 12.77 -9.13 -25.14
C ARG A 176 13.06 -10.46 -25.83
N LEU A 177 12.02 -11.13 -26.33
CA LEU A 177 12.17 -12.39 -27.06
C LEU A 177 12.94 -12.19 -28.37
N VAL A 178 12.61 -11.16 -29.16
CA VAL A 178 13.34 -10.79 -30.38
C VAL A 178 14.77 -10.42 -30.05
N ARG A 179 15.00 -9.56 -29.05
CA ARG A 179 16.36 -9.17 -28.65
C ARG A 179 17.20 -10.38 -28.28
N TYR A 180 16.68 -11.30 -27.47
CA TYR A 180 17.45 -12.47 -27.05
C TYR A 180 17.63 -13.49 -28.16
N TYR A 181 16.61 -13.72 -28.98
CA TYR A 181 16.62 -14.74 -30.03
C TYR A 181 17.34 -14.29 -31.30
N VAL A 182 17.07 -13.07 -31.77
CA VAL A 182 17.61 -12.50 -33.02
C VAL A 182 18.90 -11.74 -32.73
N ASP A 183 18.90 -10.78 -31.81
CA ASP A 183 20.08 -9.92 -31.61
C ASP A 183 21.19 -10.64 -30.85
N LEU A 184 20.87 -11.32 -29.75
CA LEU A 184 21.87 -12.02 -28.94
C LEU A 184 22.09 -13.47 -29.38
N CYS A 185 21.29 -13.98 -30.32
CA CYS A 185 21.40 -15.35 -30.85
C CYS A 185 21.40 -16.44 -29.76
N LEU A 186 20.72 -16.21 -28.63
CA LEU A 186 20.63 -17.18 -27.55
C LEU A 186 19.82 -18.42 -27.98
N THR A 187 20.07 -19.55 -27.31
CA THR A 187 19.26 -20.75 -27.48
C THR A 187 17.92 -20.61 -26.75
N GLN A 188 16.94 -21.44 -27.11
CA GLN A 188 15.65 -21.44 -26.43
C GLN A 188 15.79 -21.81 -24.96
N GLU A 189 16.76 -22.65 -24.60
CA GLU A 189 17.10 -23.05 -23.24
C GLU A 189 17.64 -21.87 -22.43
N GLN A 190 18.59 -21.11 -22.99
CA GLN A 190 19.14 -19.91 -22.34
C GLN A 190 18.08 -18.81 -22.18
N ILE A 191 17.19 -18.68 -23.16
CA ILE A 191 16.05 -17.75 -23.08
C ILE A 191 15.07 -18.23 -22.00
N ALA A 192 14.76 -19.52 -21.96
CA ALA A 192 13.86 -20.12 -20.98
C ALA A 192 14.38 -19.90 -19.55
N GLU A 193 15.67 -20.11 -19.31
CA GLU A 193 16.33 -19.84 -18.03
C GLU A 193 16.23 -18.37 -17.63
N ARG A 194 16.50 -17.44 -18.56
CA ARG A 194 16.38 -15.99 -18.31
C ARG A 194 14.96 -15.55 -17.97
N PHE A 195 13.96 -16.17 -18.59
CA PHE A 195 12.55 -15.88 -18.32
C PHE A 195 11.95 -16.76 -17.20
N GLY A 196 12.73 -17.64 -16.56
CA GLY A 196 12.23 -18.55 -15.53
C GLY A 196 11.11 -19.48 -16.01
N CYS A 197 11.09 -19.84 -17.30
CA CYS A 197 10.03 -20.63 -17.91
C CYS A 197 10.59 -21.91 -18.58
N LYS A 198 9.70 -22.79 -19.06
CA LYS A 198 10.13 -23.99 -19.81
C LYS A 198 10.37 -23.66 -21.29
N ARG A 199 11.32 -24.35 -21.92
CA ARG A 199 11.66 -24.20 -23.36
C ARG A 199 10.45 -24.15 -24.30
N HIS A 200 9.44 -25.01 -24.07
CA HIS A 200 8.24 -25.05 -24.92
C HIS A 200 7.42 -23.75 -24.87
N ARG A 201 7.51 -22.94 -23.79
CA ARG A 201 6.90 -21.60 -23.72
C ARG A 201 7.58 -20.64 -24.69
N VAL A 202 8.92 -20.61 -24.68
CA VAL A 202 9.72 -19.82 -25.64
C VAL A 202 9.35 -20.21 -27.07
N GLN A 203 9.28 -21.51 -27.35
CA GLN A 203 8.88 -22.03 -28.65
C GLN A 203 7.46 -21.57 -29.06
N SER A 204 6.50 -21.65 -28.14
CA SER A 204 5.11 -21.23 -28.39
C SER A 204 5.04 -19.73 -28.70
N SER A 205 5.80 -18.91 -27.97
CA SER A 205 5.85 -17.47 -28.19
C SER A 205 6.53 -17.11 -29.51
N LEU A 206 7.64 -17.76 -29.87
CA LEU A 206 8.29 -17.56 -31.17
C LEU A 206 7.33 -17.86 -32.33
N ARG A 207 6.59 -18.98 -32.25
CA ARG A 207 5.57 -19.33 -33.25
C ARG A 207 4.44 -18.31 -33.31
N HIS A 208 3.95 -17.87 -32.15
CA HIS A 208 2.87 -16.89 -32.07
C HIS A 208 3.25 -15.57 -32.73
N TYR A 209 4.50 -15.13 -32.58
CA TYR A 209 5.00 -13.90 -33.20
C TYR A 209 5.55 -14.09 -34.62
N GLY A 210 5.39 -15.27 -35.23
CA GLY A 210 5.88 -15.54 -36.58
C GLY A 210 7.41 -15.50 -36.71
N ILE A 211 8.16 -15.69 -35.62
CA ILE A 211 9.62 -15.71 -35.65
C ILE A 211 10.10 -17.10 -36.07
N GLU A 212 10.75 -17.18 -37.23
CA GLU A 212 11.25 -18.45 -37.74
C GLU A 212 12.29 -19.07 -36.81
N MET A 213 12.03 -20.33 -36.46
CA MET A 213 12.90 -21.09 -35.57
C MET A 213 14.07 -21.68 -36.36
N THR A 214 15.16 -20.93 -36.45
CA THR A 214 16.38 -21.34 -37.15
C THR A 214 17.41 -21.92 -36.17
N THR A 215 18.54 -22.41 -36.68
CA THR A 215 19.69 -22.80 -35.84
C THR A 215 20.50 -21.58 -35.42
N VAL A 216 21.25 -21.70 -34.31
CA VAL A 216 22.16 -20.61 -33.84
C VAL A 216 23.19 -20.25 -34.93
N ALA A 217 23.70 -21.25 -35.66
CA ALA A 217 24.65 -21.04 -36.74
C ALA A 217 24.05 -20.21 -37.89
N GLN A 218 22.81 -20.49 -38.29
CA GLN A 218 22.09 -19.73 -39.31
C GLN A 218 21.84 -18.28 -38.87
N ARG A 219 21.44 -18.05 -37.61
CA ARG A 219 21.24 -16.69 -37.08
C ARG A 219 22.53 -15.88 -37.01
N ARG A 220 23.63 -16.48 -36.60
CA ARG A 220 24.95 -15.82 -36.58
C ARG A 220 25.41 -15.43 -37.98
N LYS A 221 25.20 -16.31 -38.98
CA LYS A 221 25.47 -16.00 -40.39
C LYS A 221 24.61 -14.83 -40.88
N ALA A 222 23.29 -14.88 -40.66
CA ALA A 222 22.37 -13.81 -41.06
C ALA A 222 22.70 -12.45 -40.40
N LYS A 223 23.07 -12.46 -39.12
CA LYS A 223 23.51 -11.25 -38.41
C LYS A 223 24.83 -10.70 -38.96
N GLY A 224 25.76 -11.58 -39.31
CA GLY A 224 27.03 -11.20 -39.96
C GLY A 224 26.82 -10.54 -41.32
N MET A 225 25.91 -11.08 -42.14
CA MET A 225 25.58 -10.52 -43.46
C MET A 225 24.94 -9.13 -43.35
N LYS A 226 23.94 -8.96 -42.48
CA LYS A 226 23.31 -7.64 -42.23
C LYS A 226 24.32 -6.58 -41.75
N LYS A 227 25.28 -6.96 -40.91
CA LYS A 227 26.34 -6.04 -40.44
C LYS A 227 27.28 -5.62 -41.58
N ARG A 228 27.53 -6.52 -42.54
CA ARG A 228 28.37 -6.25 -43.71
C ARG A 228 27.66 -5.32 -44.71
N GLU A 229 26.38 -5.57 -44.96
CA GLU A 229 25.50 -4.71 -45.79
C GLU A 229 25.40 -3.28 -45.25
N GLN A 230 25.16 -3.13 -43.94
CA GLN A 230 25.11 -1.82 -43.28
C GLN A 230 26.43 -1.05 -43.35
N ARG A 231 27.57 -1.74 -43.30
CA ARG A 231 28.90 -1.11 -43.51
C ARG A 231 29.05 -0.62 -44.95
N THR A 232 28.73 -1.47 -45.93
CA THR A 232 28.80 -1.07 -47.35
C THR A 232 27.84 0.06 -47.73
N GLN A 233 26.68 0.17 -47.08
CA GLN A 233 25.77 1.31 -47.28
C GLN A 233 26.34 2.59 -46.65
N LYS A 234 26.93 2.49 -45.45
CA LYS A 234 27.55 3.62 -44.76
C LYS A 234 28.76 4.18 -45.52
N ASP A 235 29.58 3.31 -46.10
CA ASP A 235 30.76 3.70 -46.88
C ASP A 235 30.37 4.36 -48.21
N LYS A 236 29.27 3.92 -48.83
CA LYS A 236 28.70 4.55 -50.04
C LYS A 236 28.15 5.96 -49.77
N THR A 237 27.51 6.17 -48.62
CA THR A 237 26.98 7.49 -48.23
C THR A 237 28.05 8.48 -47.74
N ALA A 238 29.26 8.01 -47.43
CA ALA A 238 30.37 8.87 -47.00
C ALA A 238 31.26 9.37 -48.15
N THR A 239 31.03 8.88 -49.38
CA THR A 239 31.81 9.22 -50.58
C THR A 239 30.99 10.02 -51.60
N SER A 240 29.77 10.45 -51.24
CA SER A 240 28.92 11.42 -51.96
C SER A 240 28.80 12.68 -51.13
#